data_AF-A6TV81-F1
#
_entry.id   AF-A6TV81-F1
#
_cell.length_a   1.000
_cell.length_b   1.000
_cell.length_c   1.000
_cell.angle_alpha   90.00
_cell.angle_beta   90.00
_cell.angle_gamma   90.00
#
_symmetry.space_group_name_H-M   'P 1'
#
loop_
_entity.id
_entity.type
_entity.pdbx_description
1 polymer ?
#
loop_
_entity_poly.entity_id
_entity_poly.type
_entity_poly.pdbx_seq_one_letter_code
_entity_poly.pdbx_strand_id
1 'polypeptide(L)'
;MSYDRNFNNTLAIWTAFGGRGSIVLPIPTLSWTKKYYNNFGYTQYGSERQINVYDNGNAQIAVYYAKTPYMSYWNKTTKQWTVVSVPWWSHGQPEILYAADGVFIAKIVGLANIIASFDGITWHNAGYCAGAQNAMTCGAYDMDRGSGVVSWWYYKSPVYYSFDSLEERTAWTLVGSDGTSVPIFKYLTRHKGYFVGVVGGDKSIARASTSSPGNWGTTIPEDVNDTRYMFIRSINGVLFVMKFNYTNVGGDYTYYVKLCVMNDDATQITETNLSWVGDLANNNIPNPRNIMWMPDWGKFALLKESSLCVSSDGITWECLHQPGFTTSQYDTFDGAMYIPGDGFYAKASGYVYYAPY
;
A
#
# COMPACT_ATOMS: atom_id res chain seq x y z
N MET A 1 -46.78 5.92 10.37
CA MET A 1 -46.03 6.01 9.11
C MET A 1 -45.18 4.76 8.97
N SER A 2 -45.37 4.00 7.90
CA SER A 2 -44.55 2.83 7.57
C SER A 2 -43.15 3.25 7.12
N TYR A 3 -42.13 2.53 7.57
CA TYR A 3 -40.73 2.76 7.18
C TYR A 3 -40.54 2.38 5.70
N ASP A 4 -40.21 3.36 4.86
CA ASP A 4 -39.76 3.15 3.48
C ASP A 4 -38.28 3.54 3.37
N ARG A 5 -37.44 2.59 2.99
CA ARG A 5 -35.98 2.74 2.90
C ARG A 5 -35.56 3.68 1.76
N ASN A 6 -36.38 3.85 0.73
CA ASN A 6 -36.09 4.70 -0.42
C ASN A 6 -36.49 6.16 -0.18
N PHE A 7 -37.48 6.40 0.70
CA PHE A 7 -37.93 7.75 1.04
C PHE A 7 -37.13 8.39 2.19
N ASN A 8 -36.61 7.58 3.11
CA ASN A 8 -35.84 8.04 4.28
C ASN A 8 -34.32 7.99 4.04
N ASN A 9 -33.85 8.46 2.88
CA ASN A 9 -32.41 8.65 2.71
C ASN A 9 -31.94 9.85 3.56
N THR A 10 -30.67 9.84 3.98
CA THR A 10 -30.12 10.85 4.89
C THR A 10 -30.28 12.28 4.38
N LEU A 11 -30.37 12.45 3.05
CA LEU A 11 -30.67 13.71 2.38
C LEU A 11 -32.11 14.17 2.63
N ALA A 12 -33.11 13.30 2.51
CA ALA A 12 -34.51 13.64 2.80
C ALA A 12 -34.70 14.05 4.26
N ILE A 13 -34.00 13.39 5.18
CA ILE A 13 -34.00 13.74 6.61
C ILE A 13 -33.31 15.10 6.83
N TRP A 14 -32.12 15.33 6.24
CA TRP A 14 -31.41 16.60 6.36
C TRP A 14 -32.19 17.78 5.77
N THR A 15 -32.82 17.59 4.62
CA THR A 15 -33.72 18.58 4.00
C THR A 15 -34.93 18.85 4.89
N ALA A 16 -35.51 17.83 5.55
CA ALA A 16 -36.60 18.01 6.50
C ALA A 16 -36.20 18.81 7.75
N PHE A 17 -34.91 18.81 8.13
CA PHE A 17 -34.35 19.68 9.18
C PHE A 17 -33.87 21.05 8.66
N GLY A 18 -34.31 21.46 7.46
CA GLY A 18 -34.04 22.78 6.90
C GLY A 18 -32.63 22.95 6.35
N GLY A 19 -31.92 21.86 6.07
CA GLY A 19 -30.59 21.89 5.46
C GLY A 19 -29.51 22.57 6.33
N ARG A 20 -29.73 22.62 7.65
CA ARG A 20 -28.79 23.23 8.61
C ARG A 20 -28.01 22.12 9.34
N GLY A 21 -26.68 22.26 9.35
CA GLY A 21 -25.75 21.29 9.96
C GLY A 21 -25.09 20.34 8.96
N SER A 22 -24.08 19.59 9.41
CA SER A 22 -23.39 18.57 8.61
C SER A 22 -23.99 17.18 8.84
N ILE A 23 -24.11 16.40 7.77
CA ILE A 23 -24.47 14.98 7.85
C ILE A 23 -23.21 14.20 8.25
N VAL A 24 -23.18 13.64 9.44
CA VAL A 24 -22.17 12.65 9.82
C VAL A 24 -22.73 11.27 9.52
N LEU A 25 -22.23 10.64 8.45
CA LEU A 25 -22.55 9.25 8.18
C LEU A 25 -21.80 8.38 9.22
N PRO A 26 -22.50 7.50 9.95
CA PRO A 26 -21.84 6.57 10.85
C PRO A 26 -20.92 5.64 10.07
N ILE A 27 -19.87 5.13 10.72
CA ILE A 27 -19.03 4.07 10.15
C ILE A 27 -19.96 2.89 9.80
N PRO A 28 -19.95 2.36 8.57
CA PRO A 28 -20.84 1.28 8.20
C PRO A 28 -20.38 -0.06 8.81
N THR A 29 -21.34 -0.93 9.15
CA THR A 29 -21.06 -2.35 9.34
C THR A 29 -21.19 -3.06 8.00
N LEU A 30 -20.11 -3.69 7.55
CA LEU A 30 -19.98 -4.29 6.23
C LEU A 30 -20.22 -5.81 6.31
N SER A 31 -20.70 -6.39 5.19
CA SER A 31 -20.89 -7.85 5.06
C SER A 31 -19.74 -8.45 4.26
N TRP A 32 -18.86 -9.17 4.94
CA TRP A 32 -17.63 -9.69 4.36
C TRP A 32 -17.80 -11.07 3.74
N THR A 33 -17.24 -11.23 2.55
CA THR A 33 -17.16 -12.49 1.81
C THR A 33 -15.73 -12.69 1.30
N LYS A 34 -15.37 -13.93 0.93
CA LYS A 34 -14.05 -14.23 0.36
C LYS A 34 -14.15 -14.32 -1.15
N LYS A 35 -13.25 -13.62 -1.84
CA LYS A 35 -12.97 -13.75 -3.27
C LYS A 35 -11.62 -14.42 -3.46
N TYR A 36 -11.54 -15.30 -4.44
CA TYR A 36 -10.34 -16.03 -4.84
C TYR A 36 -9.93 -15.64 -6.26
N TYR A 37 -8.79 -16.13 -6.73
CA TYR A 37 -8.25 -15.81 -8.07
C TYR A 37 -9.29 -15.97 -9.21
N ASN A 38 -10.17 -16.97 -9.14
CA ASN A 38 -11.21 -17.21 -10.15
C ASN A 38 -12.30 -16.12 -10.17
N ASN A 39 -12.55 -15.44 -9.04
CA ASN A 39 -13.46 -14.28 -9.01
C ASN A 39 -12.91 -13.06 -9.77
N PHE A 40 -11.61 -13.08 -10.09
CA PHE A 40 -10.93 -12.04 -10.89
C PHE A 40 -10.64 -12.53 -12.32
N GLY A 41 -11.23 -13.66 -12.74
CA GLY A 41 -11.11 -14.19 -14.09
C GLY A 41 -9.92 -15.11 -14.33
N TYR A 42 -9.15 -15.45 -13.29
CA TYR A 42 -8.00 -16.35 -13.41
C TYR A 42 -8.39 -17.82 -13.37
N THR A 43 -7.63 -18.63 -14.10
CA THR A 43 -7.61 -20.10 -13.93
C THR A 43 -6.40 -20.48 -13.08
N GLN A 44 -6.55 -21.53 -12.27
CA GLN A 44 -5.48 -21.95 -11.37
C GLN A 44 -4.22 -22.36 -12.15
N TYR A 45 -3.06 -21.88 -11.71
CA TYR A 45 -1.76 -22.26 -12.25
C TYR A 45 -1.00 -23.11 -11.21
N GLY A 46 -0.86 -24.40 -11.49
CA GLY A 46 -0.25 -25.35 -10.55
C GLY A 46 -1.00 -25.36 -9.20
N SER A 47 -0.26 -25.26 -8.09
CA SER A 47 -0.82 -25.18 -6.74
C SER A 47 -1.08 -23.76 -6.25
N GLU A 48 -0.75 -22.74 -7.04
CA GLU A 48 -0.83 -21.34 -6.63
C GLU A 48 -2.27 -20.89 -6.43
N ARG A 49 -2.52 -20.08 -5.40
CA ARG A 49 -3.84 -19.55 -5.04
C ARG A 49 -3.80 -18.07 -4.65
N GLN A 50 -2.62 -17.51 -4.43
CA GLN A 50 -2.44 -16.16 -3.96
C GLN A 50 -2.87 -15.14 -5.02
N ILE A 51 -3.81 -14.29 -4.60
CA ILE A 51 -4.32 -13.16 -5.35
C ILE A 51 -4.16 -11.92 -4.49
N ASN A 52 -3.55 -10.89 -5.06
CA ASN A 52 -3.30 -9.62 -4.38
C ASN A 52 -4.06 -8.52 -5.11
N VAL A 53 -4.47 -7.47 -4.40
CA VAL A 53 -5.15 -6.32 -4.99
C VAL A 53 -4.35 -5.05 -4.73
N TYR A 54 -4.37 -4.15 -5.71
CA TYR A 54 -3.63 -2.90 -5.66
C TYR A 54 -4.45 -1.76 -6.27
N ASP A 55 -4.25 -0.57 -5.73
CA ASP A 55 -4.89 0.67 -6.17
C ASP A 55 -3.83 1.76 -6.24
N ASN A 56 -3.71 2.40 -7.40
CA ASN A 56 -2.81 3.54 -7.59
C ASN A 56 -3.55 4.90 -7.50
N GLY A 57 -4.84 4.91 -7.17
CA GLY A 57 -5.73 6.07 -7.15
C GLY A 57 -6.50 6.27 -8.46
N ASN A 58 -5.95 5.82 -9.59
CA ASN A 58 -6.58 5.92 -10.91
C ASN A 58 -7.21 4.59 -11.35
N ALA A 59 -6.55 3.48 -11.09
CA ALA A 59 -6.94 2.14 -11.51
C ALA A 59 -6.79 1.14 -10.37
N GLN A 60 -7.62 0.10 -10.41
CA GLN A 60 -7.59 -1.00 -9.46
C GLN A 60 -7.32 -2.29 -10.20
N ILE A 61 -6.33 -3.04 -9.71
CA ILE A 61 -5.89 -4.29 -10.32
C ILE A 61 -5.89 -5.42 -9.30
N ALA A 62 -6.10 -6.63 -9.78
CA ALA A 62 -5.90 -7.87 -9.07
C ALA A 62 -4.79 -8.66 -9.79
N VAL A 63 -3.79 -9.07 -9.03
CA VAL A 63 -2.56 -9.71 -9.53
C VAL A 63 -2.46 -11.10 -8.94
N TYR A 64 -2.62 -12.10 -9.80
CA TYR A 64 -2.42 -13.50 -9.44
C TYR A 64 -0.92 -13.80 -9.36
N TYR A 65 -0.45 -14.33 -8.24
CA TYR A 65 0.98 -14.55 -7.94
C TYR A 65 1.55 -15.78 -8.67
N ALA A 66 1.27 -15.90 -9.96
CA ALA A 66 1.68 -17.04 -10.79
C ALA A 66 2.29 -16.58 -12.11
N LYS A 67 3.10 -17.45 -12.72
CA LYS A 67 3.68 -17.25 -14.05
C LYS A 67 2.60 -17.35 -15.14
N THR A 68 1.80 -16.29 -15.26
CA THR A 68 0.69 -16.20 -16.23
C THR A 68 0.79 -14.89 -16.99
N PRO A 69 0.55 -14.85 -18.32
CA PRO A 69 0.66 -13.63 -19.12
C PRO A 69 -0.58 -12.73 -18.98
N TYR A 70 -1.18 -12.67 -17.79
CA TYR A 70 -2.50 -12.08 -17.59
C TYR A 70 -2.58 -11.25 -16.30
N MET A 71 -3.31 -10.14 -16.40
CA MET A 71 -3.62 -9.23 -15.30
C MET A 71 -5.13 -8.97 -15.29
N SER A 72 -5.75 -8.79 -14.12
CA SER A 72 -7.16 -8.42 -14.02
C SER A 72 -7.31 -7.00 -13.51
N TYR A 73 -8.10 -6.18 -14.19
CA TYR A 73 -8.38 -4.80 -13.77
C TYR A 73 -9.88 -4.59 -13.56
N TRP A 74 -10.23 -3.63 -12.71
CA TRP A 74 -11.62 -3.23 -12.56
C TRP A 74 -12.06 -2.35 -13.73
N ASN A 75 -12.90 -2.88 -14.61
CA ASN A 75 -13.45 -2.12 -15.72
C ASN A 75 -14.58 -1.21 -15.22
N LYS A 76 -14.29 0.09 -15.17
CA LYS A 76 -15.22 1.11 -14.67
C LYS A 76 -16.50 1.26 -15.50
N THR A 77 -16.47 0.86 -16.77
CA THR A 77 -17.61 0.92 -17.69
C THR A 77 -18.53 -0.28 -17.52
N THR A 78 -17.98 -1.50 -17.50
CA THR A 78 -18.79 -2.72 -17.34
C THR A 78 -19.09 -3.07 -15.89
N LYS A 79 -18.40 -2.44 -14.92
CA LYS A 79 -18.45 -2.75 -13.48
C LYS A 79 -18.10 -4.21 -13.20
N GLN A 80 -17.08 -4.70 -13.89
CA GLN A 80 -16.62 -6.09 -13.80
C GLN A 80 -15.09 -6.18 -13.83
N TRP A 81 -14.56 -7.16 -13.11
CA TRP A 81 -13.16 -7.57 -13.25
C TRP A 81 -12.92 -8.14 -14.65
N THR A 82 -11.96 -7.57 -15.36
CA THR A 82 -11.66 -7.91 -16.75
C THR A 82 -10.20 -8.32 -16.89
N VAL A 83 -9.96 -9.48 -17.50
CA VAL A 83 -8.60 -9.98 -17.74
C VAL A 83 -8.02 -9.39 -19.03
N VAL A 84 -6.77 -8.97 -18.98
CA VAL A 84 -5.99 -8.45 -20.11
C VAL A 84 -4.65 -9.14 -20.20
N SER A 85 -4.06 -9.12 -21.39
CA SER A 85 -2.75 -9.72 -21.63
C SER A 85 -1.62 -8.81 -21.15
N VAL A 86 -0.69 -9.39 -20.39
CA VAL A 86 0.59 -8.79 -20.03
C VAL A 86 1.68 -9.83 -20.34
N PRO A 87 2.16 -9.90 -21.60
CA PRO A 87 3.00 -11.01 -22.06
C PRO A 87 4.24 -11.25 -21.19
N TRP A 88 4.85 -10.18 -20.69
CA TRP A 88 6.08 -10.24 -19.87
C TRP A 88 5.92 -11.03 -18.57
N TRP A 89 4.70 -11.17 -18.05
CA TRP A 89 4.42 -11.96 -16.86
C TRP A 89 4.52 -13.48 -17.10
N SER A 90 4.66 -13.91 -18.37
CA SER A 90 5.04 -15.29 -18.67
C SER A 90 6.48 -15.63 -18.29
N HIS A 91 7.29 -14.69 -17.77
CA HIS A 91 8.67 -14.96 -17.36
C HIS A 91 8.81 -15.39 -15.88
N GLY A 92 7.81 -15.13 -15.03
CA GLY A 92 7.82 -15.54 -13.62
C GLY A 92 6.66 -14.90 -12.84
N GLN A 93 6.65 -15.05 -11.51
CA GLN A 93 5.63 -14.42 -10.68
C GLN A 93 5.77 -12.89 -10.73
N PRO A 94 4.69 -12.13 -10.99
CA PRO A 94 4.71 -10.68 -10.88
C PRO A 94 4.66 -10.23 -9.41
N GLU A 95 5.39 -9.16 -9.11
CA GLU A 95 5.36 -8.49 -7.81
C GLU A 95 5.20 -6.98 -8.01
N ILE A 96 4.16 -6.40 -7.40
CA ILE A 96 3.94 -4.96 -7.39
C ILE A 96 4.72 -4.35 -6.22
N LEU A 97 5.62 -3.43 -6.54
CA LEU A 97 6.53 -2.78 -5.59
C LEU A 97 6.04 -1.41 -5.15
N TYR A 98 5.23 -0.77 -5.98
CA TYR A 98 4.64 0.53 -5.74
C TYR A 98 3.29 0.63 -6.44
N ALA A 99 2.31 1.22 -5.77
CA ALA A 99 0.96 1.48 -6.27
C ALA A 99 0.43 2.75 -5.59
N ALA A 100 0.65 3.90 -6.23
CA ALA A 100 0.15 5.20 -5.81
C ALA A 100 0.42 6.23 -6.90
N ASP A 101 -0.14 7.43 -6.72
CA ASP A 101 0.06 8.59 -7.60
C ASP A 101 -0.13 8.24 -9.08
N GLY A 102 -1.13 7.42 -9.40
CA GLY A 102 -1.46 7.07 -10.79
C GLY A 102 -0.49 6.15 -11.50
N VAL A 103 0.43 5.49 -10.78
CA VAL A 103 1.38 4.54 -11.37
C VAL A 103 1.53 3.26 -10.55
N PHE A 104 1.69 2.16 -11.27
CA PHE A 104 2.18 0.89 -10.72
C PHE A 104 3.63 0.70 -11.15
N ILE A 105 4.49 0.30 -10.21
CA ILE A 105 5.81 -0.25 -10.51
C ILE A 105 5.81 -1.70 -10.06
N ALA A 106 6.24 -2.57 -10.97
CA ALA A 106 6.29 -4.01 -10.77
C ALA A 106 7.59 -4.60 -11.30
N LYS A 107 7.81 -5.87 -10.96
CA LYS A 107 8.88 -6.70 -11.52
C LYS A 107 8.40 -8.13 -11.70
N ILE A 108 9.24 -8.94 -12.33
CA ILE A 108 9.17 -10.38 -12.20
C ILE A 108 10.13 -10.83 -11.10
N VAL A 109 9.66 -11.66 -10.17
CA VAL A 109 10.47 -12.18 -9.08
C VAL A 109 11.71 -12.89 -9.63
N GLY A 110 12.88 -12.56 -9.09
CA GLY A 110 14.18 -13.09 -9.52
C GLY A 110 14.79 -12.39 -10.75
N LEU A 111 14.11 -11.42 -11.36
CA LEU A 111 14.62 -10.64 -12.48
C LEU A 111 14.87 -9.17 -12.08
N ALA A 112 15.80 -8.52 -12.77
CA ALA A 112 16.18 -7.13 -12.58
C ALA A 112 15.45 -6.15 -13.53
N ASN A 113 14.20 -6.48 -13.89
CA ASN A 113 13.39 -5.67 -14.80
C ASN A 113 12.45 -4.75 -14.03
N ILE A 114 12.17 -3.58 -14.61
CA ILE A 114 11.16 -2.63 -14.15
C ILE A 114 10.01 -2.68 -15.14
N ILE A 115 8.80 -2.97 -14.65
CA ILE A 115 7.57 -2.92 -15.42
C ILE A 115 6.69 -1.83 -14.82
N ALA A 116 6.07 -1.02 -15.65
CA ALA A 116 5.20 0.05 -15.20
C ALA A 116 3.85 0.07 -15.92
N SER A 117 2.86 0.66 -15.28
CA SER A 117 1.55 0.94 -15.85
C SER A 117 0.91 2.16 -15.19
N PHE A 118 0.28 3.02 -15.99
CA PHE A 118 -0.42 4.21 -15.52
C PHE A 118 -1.94 4.00 -15.42
N ASP A 119 -2.49 3.26 -16.38
CA ASP A 119 -3.92 2.97 -16.53
C ASP A 119 -4.33 1.65 -15.87
N GLY A 120 -3.37 0.84 -15.43
CA GLY A 120 -3.61 -0.50 -14.93
C GLY A 120 -4.15 -1.44 -16.01
N ILE A 121 -3.86 -1.19 -17.29
CA ILE A 121 -4.27 -2.01 -18.45
C ILE A 121 -3.06 -2.24 -19.35
N THR A 122 -2.38 -1.16 -19.74
CA THR A 122 -1.20 -1.15 -20.59
C THR A 122 0.05 -1.23 -19.72
N TRP A 123 0.91 -2.22 -19.97
CA TRP A 123 2.13 -2.45 -19.21
C TRP A 123 3.37 -2.36 -20.08
N HIS A 124 4.32 -1.56 -19.62
CA HIS A 124 5.55 -1.24 -20.32
C HIS A 124 6.73 -1.91 -19.62
N ASN A 125 7.65 -2.48 -20.39
CA ASN A 125 8.96 -2.88 -19.88
C ASN A 125 9.83 -1.62 -19.73
N ALA A 126 9.57 -0.88 -18.66
CA ALA A 126 10.10 0.46 -18.39
C ALA A 126 11.62 0.49 -18.19
N GLY A 127 12.26 -0.64 -17.92
CA GLY A 127 13.71 -0.64 -17.81
C GLY A 127 14.33 -1.84 -17.14
N TYR A 128 15.61 -1.69 -16.83
CA TYR A 128 16.40 -2.68 -16.12
C TYR A 128 17.52 -2.03 -15.30
N CYS A 129 17.96 -2.76 -14.27
CA CYS A 129 19.05 -2.31 -13.39
C CYS A 129 20.32 -3.12 -13.69
N ALA A 130 21.30 -2.50 -14.35
CA ALA A 130 22.57 -3.14 -14.65
C ALA A 130 23.33 -3.49 -13.36
N GLY A 131 23.85 -4.71 -13.26
CA GLY A 131 24.59 -5.18 -12.08
C GLY A 131 23.71 -5.51 -10.87
N ALA A 132 22.37 -5.52 -11.00
CA ALA A 132 21.50 -5.96 -9.93
C ALA A 132 21.62 -7.48 -9.72
N GLN A 133 22.18 -7.87 -8.57
CA GLN A 133 22.47 -9.29 -8.24
C GLN A 133 21.53 -9.88 -7.18
N ASN A 134 20.70 -9.06 -6.54
CA ASN A 134 19.83 -9.47 -5.43
C ASN A 134 18.34 -9.25 -5.73
N ALA A 135 17.49 -9.49 -4.74
CA ALA A 135 16.06 -9.20 -4.85
C ALA A 135 15.78 -7.71 -4.69
N MET A 136 15.02 -7.13 -5.62
CA MET A 136 14.43 -5.80 -5.46
C MET A 136 13.40 -5.82 -4.32
N THR A 137 13.41 -4.81 -3.45
CA THR A 137 12.63 -4.78 -2.20
C THR A 137 11.45 -3.80 -2.23
N CYS A 138 11.63 -2.64 -2.87
CA CYS A 138 10.61 -1.59 -2.91
C CYS A 138 10.86 -0.62 -4.06
N GLY A 139 9.87 0.24 -4.35
CA GLY A 139 10.00 1.35 -5.27
C GLY A 139 9.08 2.52 -4.92
N ALA A 140 9.29 3.65 -5.59
CA ALA A 140 8.43 4.83 -5.55
C ALA A 140 8.57 5.64 -6.84
N TYR A 141 7.56 6.44 -7.16
CA TYR A 141 7.55 7.31 -8.33
C TYR A 141 6.97 8.68 -8.01
N ASP A 142 7.51 9.72 -8.63
CA ASP A 142 6.96 11.07 -8.64
C ASP A 142 6.48 11.43 -10.04
N MET A 143 5.17 11.33 -10.26
CA MET A 143 4.54 11.68 -11.55
C MET A 143 4.81 13.12 -11.96
N ASP A 144 4.86 14.05 -11.01
CA ASP A 144 5.01 15.48 -11.31
C ASP A 144 6.40 15.79 -11.91
N ARG A 145 7.37 14.91 -11.70
CA ARG A 145 8.76 15.06 -12.16
C ARG A 145 9.23 13.97 -13.12
N GLY A 146 8.42 12.94 -13.35
CA GLY A 146 8.84 11.75 -14.09
C GLY A 146 9.98 10.98 -13.43
N SER A 147 10.11 11.05 -12.09
CA SER A 147 11.26 10.51 -11.36
C SER A 147 10.88 9.22 -10.64
N GLY A 148 11.65 8.15 -10.85
CA GLY A 148 11.43 6.85 -10.23
C GLY A 148 12.63 6.37 -9.45
N VAL A 149 12.38 5.62 -8.37
CA VAL A 149 13.40 4.97 -7.55
C VAL A 149 12.99 3.54 -7.21
N VAL A 150 13.98 2.65 -7.18
CA VAL A 150 13.83 1.26 -6.72
C VAL A 150 15.06 0.84 -5.91
N SER A 151 14.86 -0.07 -4.95
CA SER A 151 15.92 -0.53 -4.04
C SER A 151 16.01 -2.06 -3.99
N TRP A 152 17.17 -2.56 -3.57
CA TRP A 152 17.53 -3.98 -3.54
C TRP A 152 18.01 -4.42 -2.16
N TRP A 153 17.79 -5.69 -1.83
CA TRP A 153 18.31 -6.31 -0.62
C TRP A 153 19.82 -6.59 -0.75
N TYR A 154 20.65 -5.85 -0.02
CA TYR A 154 22.09 -6.12 0.05
C TYR A 154 22.68 -5.55 1.33
N TYR A 155 23.92 -5.90 1.71
CA TYR A 155 24.55 -5.35 2.94
C TYR A 155 24.72 -3.82 2.90
N LYS A 156 24.66 -3.24 1.69
CA LYS A 156 24.42 -1.83 1.38
C LYS A 156 23.45 -1.79 0.20
N SER A 157 22.21 -1.30 0.36
CA SER A 157 21.26 -1.40 -0.75
C SER A 157 21.66 -0.49 -1.90
N PRO A 158 21.87 -1.04 -3.10
CA PRO A 158 21.94 -0.19 -4.27
C PRO A 158 20.55 0.44 -4.48
N VAL A 159 20.52 1.75 -4.70
CA VAL A 159 19.31 2.45 -5.14
C VAL A 159 19.49 2.78 -6.61
N TYR A 160 18.52 2.42 -7.42
CA TYR A 160 18.50 2.81 -8.82
C TYR A 160 17.43 3.86 -9.03
N TYR A 161 17.72 4.84 -9.89
CA TYR A 161 16.74 5.85 -10.27
C TYR A 161 16.75 6.13 -11.77
N SER A 162 15.64 6.67 -12.26
CA SER A 162 15.53 7.18 -13.61
C SER A 162 14.61 8.39 -13.66
N PHE A 163 14.88 9.29 -14.61
CA PHE A 163 14.00 10.39 -15.02
C PHE A 163 13.36 10.13 -16.39
N ASP A 164 13.65 8.98 -16.99
CA ASP A 164 13.14 8.62 -18.31
C ASP A 164 11.66 8.24 -18.25
N SER A 165 11.03 8.27 -19.41
CA SER A 165 9.67 7.74 -19.58
C SER A 165 9.61 6.28 -19.15
N LEU A 166 8.60 5.92 -18.35
CA LEU A 166 8.34 4.51 -18.02
C LEU A 166 7.73 3.73 -19.20
N GLU A 167 7.46 4.39 -20.33
CA GLU A 167 6.94 3.74 -21.54
C GLU A 167 8.05 3.15 -22.42
N GLU A 168 9.29 3.60 -22.21
CA GLU A 168 10.46 3.18 -22.97
C GLU A 168 11.40 2.35 -22.09
N ARG A 169 12.05 1.35 -22.69
CA ARG A 169 12.96 0.47 -21.94
C ARG A 169 14.34 1.11 -21.83
N THR A 170 14.68 1.65 -20.66
CA THR A 170 16.01 2.24 -20.41
C THR A 170 16.77 1.58 -19.25
N ALA A 171 18.06 1.86 -19.16
CA ALA A 171 18.88 1.42 -18.02
C ALA A 171 18.75 2.44 -16.88
N TRP A 172 18.41 1.99 -15.68
CA TRP A 172 18.32 2.87 -14.52
C TRP A 172 19.71 3.10 -13.90
N THR A 173 19.93 4.31 -13.38
CA THR A 173 21.23 4.72 -12.84
C THR A 173 21.44 4.15 -11.44
N LEU A 174 22.52 3.38 -11.25
CA LEU A 174 22.92 2.86 -9.94
C LEU A 174 23.50 3.96 -9.05
N VAL A 175 23.04 4.01 -7.81
CA VAL A 175 23.64 4.77 -6.71
C VAL A 175 24.20 3.80 -5.68
N GLY A 176 25.52 3.83 -5.51
CA GLY A 176 26.24 3.22 -4.39
C GLY A 176 26.81 1.81 -4.61
N SER A 177 28.13 1.72 -4.72
CA SER A 177 28.91 0.54 -4.29
C SER A 177 30.22 0.87 -3.55
N ASP A 178 30.74 2.11 -3.56
CA ASP A 178 32.06 2.41 -2.95
C ASP A 178 32.37 3.88 -2.60
N GLY A 179 31.42 4.82 -2.62
CA GLY A 179 31.70 6.18 -2.13
C GLY A 179 30.49 7.03 -1.73
N THR A 180 29.29 6.57 -2.02
CA THR A 180 28.01 7.29 -1.84
C THR A 180 26.93 6.29 -1.40
N SER A 181 27.28 5.41 -0.45
CA SER A 181 26.38 4.31 -0.04
C SER A 181 25.09 4.86 0.56
N VAL A 182 23.96 4.50 -0.03
CA VAL A 182 22.63 4.76 0.51
C VAL A 182 22.22 3.63 1.47
N PRO A 183 21.45 3.93 2.53
CA PRO A 183 21.02 2.91 3.47
C PRO A 183 20.08 1.87 2.84
N ILE A 184 19.91 0.72 3.52
CA ILE A 184 19.01 -0.34 3.05
C ILE A 184 17.55 0.08 3.15
N PHE A 185 16.85 0.15 2.02
CA PHE A 185 15.42 0.43 1.99
C PHE A 185 14.61 -0.85 1.90
N LYS A 186 13.75 -1.03 2.90
CA LYS A 186 12.72 -2.07 2.90
C LYS A 186 11.35 -1.51 2.53
N TYR A 187 11.12 -0.24 2.87
CA TYR A 187 9.88 0.47 2.59
C TYR A 187 10.20 1.87 2.06
N LEU A 188 9.46 2.29 1.05
CA LEU A 188 9.65 3.55 0.36
C LEU A 188 8.30 4.09 -0.10
N THR A 189 8.15 5.40 -0.06
CA THR A 189 7.02 6.11 -0.67
C THR A 189 7.50 7.43 -1.25
N ARG A 190 6.69 8.00 -2.15
CA ARG A 190 6.79 9.40 -2.55
C ARG A 190 5.84 10.23 -1.68
N HIS A 191 6.26 11.41 -1.27
CA HIS A 191 5.46 12.36 -0.49
C HIS A 191 5.91 13.79 -0.80
N LYS A 192 5.02 14.61 -1.38
CA LYS A 192 5.21 16.06 -1.59
C LYS A 192 6.61 16.46 -2.11
N GLY A 193 7.06 15.79 -3.16
CA GLY A 193 8.37 16.07 -3.80
C GLY A 193 9.59 15.42 -3.13
N TYR A 194 9.38 14.58 -2.11
CA TYR A 194 10.41 13.74 -1.52
C TYR A 194 10.14 12.26 -1.75
N PHE A 195 11.20 11.49 -1.90
CA PHE A 195 11.16 10.07 -1.58
C PHE A 195 11.52 9.92 -0.10
N VAL A 196 10.73 9.15 0.63
CA VAL A 196 10.92 8.89 2.06
C VAL A 196 10.92 7.40 2.29
N GLY A 197 11.90 6.91 3.06
CA GLY A 197 12.06 5.48 3.28
C GLY A 197 12.62 5.12 4.64
N VAL A 198 12.32 3.90 5.06
CA VAL A 198 12.82 3.29 6.29
C VAL A 198 14.18 2.67 6.02
N VAL A 199 15.14 2.95 6.90
CA VAL A 199 16.56 2.63 6.72
C VAL A 199 17.24 2.14 8.01
N GLY A 200 18.50 1.70 7.90
CA GLY A 200 19.33 1.36 9.05
C GLY A 200 18.88 0.09 9.79
N GLY A 201 18.41 -0.92 9.06
CA GLY A 201 17.85 -2.13 9.69
C GLY A 201 16.53 -1.85 10.42
N ASP A 202 15.70 -1.01 9.82
CA ASP A 202 14.41 -0.54 10.32
C ASP A 202 14.50 0.50 11.45
N LYS A 203 15.65 1.09 11.75
CA LYS A 203 15.84 1.99 12.92
C LYS A 203 15.84 3.49 12.64
N SER A 204 15.78 3.88 11.38
CA SER A 204 15.88 5.27 10.98
C SER A 204 15.00 5.56 9.79
N ILE A 205 14.79 6.84 9.50
CA ILE A 205 14.08 7.32 8.30
C ILE A 205 14.99 8.27 7.56
N ALA A 206 15.08 8.08 6.24
CA ALA A 206 15.80 8.97 5.35
C ALA A 206 14.90 9.47 4.22
N ARG A 207 15.27 10.61 3.66
CA ARG A 207 14.62 11.16 2.48
C ARG A 207 15.62 11.67 1.46
N ALA A 208 15.17 11.76 0.22
CA ALA A 208 15.83 12.49 -0.85
C ALA A 208 14.82 13.34 -1.60
N SER A 209 15.26 14.45 -2.19
CA SER A 209 14.44 15.15 -3.16
C SER A 209 14.20 14.25 -4.37
N THR A 210 12.96 14.24 -4.85
CA THR A 210 12.59 13.55 -6.10
C THR A 210 13.30 14.13 -7.33
N SER A 211 13.76 15.38 -7.26
CA SER A 211 14.60 16.02 -8.29
C SER A 211 16.08 15.64 -8.22
N SER A 212 16.53 15.03 -7.12
CA SER A 212 17.92 14.62 -6.92
C SER A 212 18.00 13.35 -6.06
N PRO A 213 17.43 12.22 -6.53
CA PRO A 213 17.30 10.97 -5.76
C PRO A 213 18.63 10.28 -5.45
N GLY A 214 19.76 10.81 -5.93
CA GLY A 214 21.10 10.37 -5.52
C GLY A 214 21.55 10.88 -4.15
N ASN A 215 20.90 11.92 -3.60
CA ASN A 215 21.32 12.58 -2.36
C ASN A 215 20.32 12.32 -1.22
N TRP A 216 20.63 11.35 -0.37
CA TRP A 216 19.79 10.98 0.77
C TRP A 216 20.32 11.54 2.09
N GLY A 217 19.42 12.09 2.90
CA GLY A 217 19.69 12.52 4.26
C GLY A 217 18.80 11.79 5.26
N THR A 218 19.39 11.31 6.37
CA THR A 218 18.63 10.78 7.51
C THR A 218 17.91 11.91 8.22
N THR A 219 16.59 11.82 8.33
CA THR A 219 15.74 12.83 8.99
C THR A 219 15.27 12.40 10.36
N ILE A 220 15.11 11.09 10.60
CA ILE A 220 14.90 10.50 11.92
C ILE A 220 16.06 9.53 12.18
N PRO A 221 17.00 9.87 13.08
CA PRO A 221 18.11 8.98 13.41
C PRO A 221 17.66 7.82 14.30
N GLU A 222 18.51 6.79 14.40
CA GLU A 222 18.38 5.73 15.40
C GLU A 222 18.42 6.34 16.81
N ASP A 223 17.55 5.85 17.69
CA ASP A 223 17.49 6.27 19.07
C ASP A 223 17.96 5.17 20.04
N VAL A 224 18.15 5.54 21.30
CA VAL A 224 18.60 4.63 22.35
C VAL A 224 17.51 3.65 22.82
N ASN A 225 16.27 3.82 22.38
CA ASN A 225 15.12 3.01 22.80
C ASN A 225 14.89 1.80 21.89
N ASP A 226 15.81 1.55 20.95
CA ASP A 226 15.67 0.57 19.85
C ASP A 226 14.34 0.74 19.10
N THR A 227 13.93 2.00 18.88
CA THR A 227 12.73 2.29 18.08
C THR A 227 12.95 1.82 16.64
N ARG A 228 11.94 1.14 16.11
CA ARG A 228 11.93 0.64 14.75
C ARG A 228 10.72 1.13 13.97
N TYR A 229 10.84 1.11 12.66
CA TYR A 229 9.87 1.61 11.71
C TYR A 229 9.58 0.57 10.64
N MET A 230 8.34 0.52 10.17
CA MET A 230 8.00 -0.24 8.97
C MET A 230 6.79 0.36 8.26
N PHE A 231 6.56 -0.08 7.03
CA PHE A 231 5.41 0.30 6.21
C PHE A 231 5.18 1.81 6.18
N ILE A 232 5.91 2.52 5.32
CA ILE A 232 5.72 3.94 5.10
C ILE A 232 4.85 4.17 3.87
N ARG A 233 3.83 5.03 3.97
CA ARG A 233 2.91 5.34 2.87
C ARG A 233 2.43 6.79 2.90
N SER A 234 2.50 7.46 1.75
CA SER A 234 1.77 8.71 1.52
C SER A 234 0.40 8.38 0.95
N ILE A 235 -0.66 8.87 1.60
CA ILE A 235 -2.04 8.68 1.19
C ILE A 235 -2.76 10.01 1.35
N ASN A 236 -3.33 10.52 0.25
CA ASN A 236 -4.04 11.80 0.22
C ASN A 236 -3.28 12.95 0.92
N GLY A 237 -1.96 13.05 0.67
CA GLY A 237 -1.12 14.11 1.22
C GLY A 237 -0.77 13.97 2.71
N VAL A 238 -1.07 12.84 3.35
CA VAL A 238 -0.64 12.50 4.72
C VAL A 238 0.36 11.35 4.68
N LEU A 239 1.47 11.48 5.42
CA LEU A 239 2.55 10.50 5.46
C LEU A 239 2.41 9.61 6.69
N PHE A 240 2.01 8.36 6.49
CA PHE A 240 1.86 7.37 7.55
C PHE A 240 3.10 6.49 7.69
N VAL A 241 3.44 6.11 8.92
CA VAL A 241 4.49 5.14 9.22
C VAL A 241 4.09 4.31 10.44
N MET A 242 4.48 3.04 10.45
CA MET A 242 4.35 2.19 11.63
C MET A 242 5.61 2.30 12.48
N LYS A 243 5.45 2.62 13.76
CA LYS A 243 6.53 2.67 14.76
C LYS A 243 6.36 1.50 15.72
N PHE A 244 7.45 0.85 16.12
CA PHE A 244 7.39 -0.19 17.13
C PHE A 244 8.68 -0.32 17.93
N ASN A 245 8.58 -0.94 19.10
CA ASN A 245 9.69 -1.52 19.83
C ASN A 245 9.26 -2.90 20.37
N TYR A 246 10.16 -3.62 21.04
CA TYR A 246 9.83 -4.92 21.61
C TYR A 246 10.57 -5.19 22.92
N THR A 247 10.01 -6.07 23.72
CA THR A 247 10.68 -6.74 24.83
C THR A 247 10.92 -8.20 24.46
N ASN A 248 12.00 -8.78 24.98
CA ASN A 248 12.30 -10.20 24.87
C ASN A 248 12.50 -10.75 26.28
N VAL A 249 11.57 -11.60 26.73
CA VAL A 249 11.63 -12.26 28.02
C VAL A 249 11.64 -13.77 27.77
N GLY A 250 12.76 -14.43 28.05
CA GLY A 250 12.87 -15.87 27.90
C GLY A 250 12.77 -16.39 26.45
N GLY A 251 12.97 -15.53 25.44
CA GLY A 251 12.80 -15.86 24.02
C GLY A 251 11.44 -15.44 23.45
N ASP A 252 10.50 -15.03 24.29
CA ASP A 252 9.19 -14.54 23.87
C ASP A 252 9.25 -13.04 23.58
N TYR A 253 8.95 -12.69 22.33
CA TYR A 253 8.92 -11.31 21.87
C TYR A 253 7.52 -10.71 22.05
N THR A 254 7.43 -9.58 22.74
CA THR A 254 6.21 -8.75 22.77
C THR A 254 6.50 -7.43 22.09
N TYR A 255 5.78 -7.14 21.01
CA TYR A 255 5.92 -5.90 20.25
C TYR A 255 4.90 -4.86 20.71
N TYR A 256 5.33 -3.61 20.84
CA TYR A 256 4.48 -2.46 21.09
C TYR A 256 4.46 -1.60 19.84
N VAL A 257 3.36 -1.66 19.10
CA VAL A 257 3.22 -1.05 17.79
C VAL A 257 2.29 0.16 17.87
N LYS A 258 2.64 1.24 17.17
CA LYS A 258 1.80 2.42 16.98
C LYS A 258 1.74 2.80 15.51
N LEU A 259 0.55 3.22 15.07
CA LEU A 259 0.42 3.97 13.84
C LEU A 259 0.80 5.43 14.14
N CYS A 260 1.58 6.02 13.24
CA CYS A 260 2.01 7.40 13.35
C CYS A 260 1.81 8.14 12.02
N VAL A 261 1.72 9.47 12.11
CA VAL A 261 1.82 10.39 10.99
C VAL A 261 3.14 11.14 11.10
N MET A 262 3.76 11.42 9.96
CA MET A 262 4.92 12.28 9.85
C MET A 262 4.53 13.65 9.30
N ASN A 263 5.29 14.68 9.64
CA ASN A 263 5.21 15.94 8.92
C ASN A 263 5.72 15.81 7.48
N ASP A 264 5.43 16.81 6.65
CA ASP A 264 5.75 16.78 5.21
C ASP A 264 7.25 16.60 4.90
N ASP A 265 8.12 17.11 5.79
CA ASP A 265 9.57 16.97 5.68
C ASP A 265 10.12 15.66 6.25
N ALA A 266 9.26 14.81 6.80
CA ALA A 266 9.63 13.55 7.45
C ALA A 266 10.67 13.69 8.58
N THR A 267 10.66 14.82 9.30
CA THR A 267 11.57 15.15 10.41
C THR A 267 10.93 14.99 11.78
N GLN A 268 9.62 14.81 11.84
CA GLN A 268 8.85 14.64 13.08
C GLN A 268 7.82 13.54 12.92
N ILE A 269 7.54 12.85 14.02
CA ILE A 269 6.56 11.76 14.11
C ILE A 269 5.55 12.10 15.19
N THR A 270 4.27 12.01 14.85
CA THR A 270 3.14 12.17 15.77
C THR A 270 2.41 10.83 15.87
N GLU A 271 2.32 10.29 17.08
CA GLU A 271 1.60 9.04 17.33
C GLU A 271 0.10 9.26 17.28
N THR A 272 -0.62 8.31 16.67
CA THR A 272 -2.09 8.29 16.65
C THR A 272 -2.65 7.66 17.95
N ASN A 273 -3.97 7.65 18.09
CA ASN A 273 -4.64 6.87 19.13
C ASN A 273 -4.72 5.34 18.85
N LEU A 274 -4.16 4.86 17.74
CA LEU A 274 -4.15 3.44 17.38
C LEU A 274 -2.82 2.76 17.76
N SER A 275 -2.93 1.65 18.48
CA SER A 275 -1.80 0.84 18.91
C SER A 275 -2.13 -0.66 18.95
N TRP A 276 -1.10 -1.48 19.06
CA TRP A 276 -1.19 -2.92 19.27
C TRP A 276 -0.08 -3.38 20.22
N VAL A 277 -0.38 -4.36 21.07
CA VAL A 277 0.61 -5.04 21.92
C VAL A 277 0.46 -6.53 21.71
N GLY A 278 1.53 -7.18 21.25
CA GLY A 278 1.52 -8.63 20.97
C GLY A 278 2.48 -9.01 19.84
N ASP A 279 2.13 -10.06 19.10
CA ASP A 279 2.89 -10.55 17.94
C ASP A 279 2.85 -9.53 16.77
N LEU A 280 3.94 -9.45 16.00
CA LEU A 280 4.09 -8.58 14.83
C LEU A 280 3.43 -9.16 13.56
N ALA A 281 3.13 -10.45 13.55
CA ALA A 281 2.35 -11.15 12.53
C ALA A 281 0.86 -11.22 12.90
N ASN A 282 0.28 -10.10 13.36
CA ASN A 282 -1.11 -10.01 13.79
C ASN A 282 -1.91 -8.98 12.99
N ASN A 283 -3.16 -9.30 12.65
CA ASN A 283 -4.02 -8.45 11.83
C ASN A 283 -4.71 -7.32 12.58
N ASN A 284 -4.59 -7.25 13.90
CA ASN A 284 -5.04 -6.11 14.70
C ASN A 284 -4.07 -4.92 14.64
N ILE A 285 -2.87 -5.12 14.08
CA ILE A 285 -1.87 -4.06 13.93
C ILE A 285 -2.42 -2.97 12.99
N PRO A 286 -2.36 -1.69 13.39
CA PRO A 286 -2.73 -0.59 12.51
C PRO A 286 -1.64 -0.36 11.45
N ASN A 287 -1.77 -1.06 10.32
CA ASN A 287 -0.78 -1.11 9.24
C ASN A 287 -1.09 -0.06 8.14
N PRO A 288 -0.15 0.86 7.84
CA PRO A 288 -0.31 1.84 6.75
C PRO A 288 -0.63 1.26 5.37
N ARG A 289 -0.27 0.01 5.09
CA ARG A 289 -0.60 -0.66 3.82
C ARG A 289 -2.11 -0.93 3.66
N ASN A 290 -2.86 -0.95 4.76
CA ASN A 290 -4.31 -1.18 4.78
C ASN A 290 -5.12 0.13 4.90
N ILE A 291 -4.44 1.28 4.86
CA ILE A 291 -5.10 2.59 4.84
C ILE A 291 -5.49 2.92 3.39
N MET A 292 -6.70 3.46 3.25
CA MET A 292 -7.23 3.98 2.00
C MET A 292 -7.83 5.36 2.25
N TRP A 293 -7.83 6.19 1.21
CA TRP A 293 -8.62 7.41 1.21
C TRP A 293 -10.01 7.10 0.65
N MET A 294 -11.05 7.58 1.34
CA MET A 294 -12.45 7.42 0.94
C MET A 294 -12.97 8.79 0.47
N PRO A 295 -12.94 9.07 -0.85
CA PRO A 295 -13.40 10.37 -1.37
C PRO A 295 -14.84 10.69 -0.97
N ASP A 296 -15.71 9.68 -0.99
CA ASP A 296 -17.13 9.81 -0.66
C ASP A 296 -17.35 10.18 0.83
N TRP A 297 -16.38 9.88 1.69
CA TRP A 297 -16.45 10.21 3.13
C TRP A 297 -15.64 11.45 3.48
N GLY A 298 -14.70 11.85 2.63
CA GLY A 298 -13.67 12.82 2.97
C GLY A 298 -12.83 12.37 4.17
N LYS A 299 -12.58 11.05 4.28
CA LYS A 299 -11.89 10.44 5.43
C LYS A 299 -10.92 9.35 4.98
N PHE A 300 -9.91 9.10 5.81
CA PHE A 300 -9.15 7.87 5.77
C PHE A 300 -9.98 6.72 6.35
N ALA A 301 -9.83 5.55 5.76
CA ALA A 301 -10.32 4.30 6.29
C ALA A 301 -9.13 3.34 6.47
N LEU A 302 -9.13 2.58 7.57
CA LEU A 302 -8.14 1.57 7.88
C LEU A 302 -8.87 0.27 8.20
N LEU A 303 -8.50 -0.79 7.47
CA LEU A 303 -8.96 -2.14 7.74
C LEU A 303 -7.93 -2.87 8.61
N LYS A 304 -8.41 -3.40 9.73
CA LYS A 304 -7.68 -4.31 10.62
C LYS A 304 -8.65 -5.37 11.11
N GLU A 305 -8.15 -6.46 11.68
CA GLU A 305 -9.00 -7.57 12.09
C GLU A 305 -10.22 -7.13 12.88
N SER A 306 -11.38 -7.63 12.45
CA SER A 306 -12.69 -7.34 13.04
C SER A 306 -13.06 -5.86 13.12
N SER A 307 -12.38 -4.94 12.43
CA SER A 307 -12.57 -3.50 12.61
C SER A 307 -12.39 -2.69 11.31
N LEU A 308 -13.26 -1.69 11.14
CA LEU A 308 -13.08 -0.59 10.20
C LEU A 308 -12.88 0.67 11.04
N CYS A 309 -11.71 1.28 10.90
CA CYS A 309 -11.38 2.54 11.57
C CYS A 309 -11.41 3.69 10.57
N VAL A 310 -11.93 4.86 10.96
CA VAL A 310 -11.95 6.06 10.12
C VAL A 310 -11.32 7.25 10.83
N SER A 311 -10.73 8.14 10.05
CA SER A 311 -10.14 9.38 10.55
C SER A 311 -10.25 10.49 9.50
N SER A 312 -10.53 11.72 9.93
CA SER A 312 -10.52 12.89 9.05
C SER A 312 -9.14 13.52 8.89
N ASP A 313 -8.24 13.30 9.86
CA ASP A 313 -6.92 13.96 9.94
C ASP A 313 -5.74 12.98 9.88
N GLY A 314 -6.00 11.67 10.01
CA GLY A 314 -4.99 10.63 10.11
C GLY A 314 -4.41 10.46 11.53
N ILE A 315 -4.79 11.29 12.49
CA ILE A 315 -4.29 11.30 13.88
C ILE A 315 -5.30 10.64 14.82
N THR A 316 -6.55 11.09 14.78
CA THR A 316 -7.61 10.58 15.65
C THR A 316 -8.50 9.63 14.89
N TRP A 317 -8.56 8.38 15.34
CA TRP A 317 -9.30 7.30 14.69
C TRP A 317 -10.45 6.80 15.55
N GLU A 318 -11.59 6.56 14.89
CA GLU A 318 -12.75 5.91 15.47
C GLU A 318 -12.93 4.55 14.80
N CYS A 319 -13.11 3.49 15.56
CA CYS A 319 -13.23 2.13 15.02
C CYS A 319 -14.60 1.53 15.31
N LEU A 320 -15.19 0.88 14.31
CA LEU A 320 -16.39 0.07 14.45
C LEU A 320 -16.08 -1.40 14.17
N HIS A 321 -16.67 -2.28 14.98
CA HIS A 321 -16.57 -3.72 14.79
C HIS A 321 -17.17 -4.17 13.44
N GLN A 322 -16.48 -5.09 12.77
CA GLN A 322 -16.82 -5.67 11.47
C GLN A 322 -16.99 -7.19 11.61
N PRO A 323 -18.22 -7.69 11.80
CA PRO A 323 -18.49 -9.12 11.96
C PRO A 323 -18.01 -9.93 10.76
N GLY A 324 -17.38 -11.08 11.03
CA GLY A 324 -16.91 -11.99 9.98
C GLY A 324 -15.63 -11.56 9.25
N PHE A 325 -15.04 -10.40 9.59
CA PHE A 325 -13.76 -9.94 9.05
C PHE A 325 -12.58 -10.44 9.91
N THR A 326 -12.39 -11.75 9.96
CA THR A 326 -11.35 -12.43 10.75
C THR A 326 -10.47 -13.31 9.86
N THR A 327 -9.23 -13.56 10.24
CA THR A 327 -8.37 -14.49 9.47
C THR A 327 -8.00 -15.71 10.27
N SER A 328 -7.47 -16.74 9.60
CA SER A 328 -6.79 -17.82 10.30
C SER A 328 -5.54 -17.28 11.01
N GLN A 329 -5.12 -17.99 12.06
CA GLN A 329 -3.81 -17.80 12.68
C GLN A 329 -2.73 -17.92 11.60
N TYR A 330 -1.81 -16.95 11.54
CA TYR A 330 -0.71 -16.80 10.56
C TYR A 330 -1.04 -16.16 9.20
N ASP A 331 -2.29 -15.80 8.93
CA ASP A 331 -2.59 -14.99 7.75
C ASP A 331 -2.39 -13.50 8.06
N THR A 332 -1.85 -12.72 7.13
CA THR A 332 -1.64 -11.28 7.33
C THR A 332 -2.41 -10.43 6.33
N PHE A 333 -2.98 -9.33 6.81
CA PHE A 333 -3.55 -8.27 5.99
C PHE A 333 -2.44 -7.36 5.47
N ASP A 334 -2.31 -7.35 4.16
CA ASP A 334 -1.19 -6.69 3.49
C ASP A 334 -1.65 -5.99 2.21
N GLY A 335 -2.53 -5.03 2.37
CA GLY A 335 -3.09 -4.23 1.30
C GLY A 335 -4.61 -4.17 1.39
N ALA A 336 -5.14 -2.98 1.13
CA ALA A 336 -6.57 -2.78 0.99
C ALA A 336 -6.86 -1.75 -0.11
N MET A 337 -8.04 -1.84 -0.70
CA MET A 337 -8.53 -0.88 -1.68
C MET A 337 -10.04 -0.68 -1.55
N TYR A 338 -10.51 0.44 -2.07
CA TYR A 338 -11.93 0.76 -2.20
C TYR A 338 -12.22 1.10 -3.65
N ILE A 339 -13.29 0.50 -4.19
CA ILE A 339 -13.78 0.79 -5.53
C ILE A 339 -15.11 1.53 -5.40
N PRO A 340 -15.18 2.82 -5.75
CA PRO A 340 -16.42 3.58 -5.70
C PRO A 340 -17.55 2.91 -6.50
N GLY A 341 -18.67 2.65 -5.81
CA GLY A 341 -19.85 1.99 -6.36
C GLY A 341 -19.75 0.47 -6.50
N ASP A 342 -18.71 -0.16 -5.95
CA ASP A 342 -18.62 -1.61 -5.81
C ASP A 342 -18.36 -2.03 -4.36
N GLY A 343 -17.23 -1.64 -3.75
CA GLY A 343 -16.98 -2.00 -2.36
C GLY A 343 -15.53 -2.01 -1.90
N PHE A 344 -15.34 -2.58 -0.71
CA PHE A 344 -14.06 -2.74 -0.04
C PHE A 344 -13.42 -4.06 -0.39
N TYR A 345 -12.10 -4.03 -0.53
CA TYR A 345 -11.27 -5.21 -0.72
C TYR A 345 -10.08 -5.18 0.24
N ALA A 346 -9.81 -6.30 0.90
CA ALA A 346 -8.64 -6.46 1.76
C ALA A 346 -7.90 -7.75 1.43
N LYS A 347 -6.61 -7.65 1.15
CA LYS A 347 -5.76 -8.81 0.86
C LYS A 347 -5.56 -9.62 2.13
N ALA A 348 -5.76 -10.93 2.03
CA ALA A 348 -5.39 -11.93 3.02
C ALA A 348 -4.52 -13.02 2.35
N SER A 349 -4.08 -14.02 3.11
CA SER A 349 -3.31 -15.14 2.54
C SER A 349 -4.19 -16.02 1.65
N GLY A 350 -3.95 -15.99 0.34
CA GLY A 350 -4.62 -16.89 -0.62
C GLY A 350 -6.04 -16.48 -1.02
N TYR A 351 -6.58 -15.38 -0.50
CA TYR A 351 -7.87 -14.82 -0.87
C TYR A 351 -7.93 -13.32 -0.57
N VAL A 352 -8.96 -12.66 -1.10
CA VAL A 352 -9.26 -11.25 -0.86
C VAL A 352 -10.61 -11.17 -0.17
N TYR A 353 -10.67 -10.53 0.98
CA TYR A 353 -11.94 -10.15 1.59
C TYR A 353 -12.62 -9.10 0.74
N TYR A 354 -13.92 -9.26 0.52
CA TYR A 354 -14.76 -8.33 -0.20
C TYR A 354 -16.01 -8.00 0.60
N ALA A 355 -16.34 -6.71 0.65
CA ALA A 355 -17.63 -6.26 1.13
C ALA A 355 -18.22 -5.21 0.19
N PRO A 356 -19.45 -5.41 -0.33
CA PRO A 356 -20.10 -4.42 -1.17
C PRO A 356 -20.42 -3.14 -0.35
N TYR A 357 -20.36 -1.98 -1.00
CA TYR A 357 -20.68 -0.69 -0.38
C TYR A 357 -21.43 0.24 -1.32
#